data_AF-A0A0J8R4Z7-F1
#
_entry.id   AF-A0A0J8R4Z7-F1
#
_cell.length_a   1.000
_cell.length_b   1.000
_cell.length_c   1.000
_cell.angle_alpha   90.00
_cell.angle_beta   90.00
_cell.angle_gamma   90.00
#
_symmetry.space_group_name_H-M   'P 1'
#
loop_
_entity.id
_entity.type
_entity.pdbx_description
1 polymer ?
#
loop_
_entity_poly.entity_id
_entity_poly.type
_entity_poly.pdbx_seq_one_letter_code
_entity_poly.pdbx_strand_id
1 'polypeptide(L)'
;MENINLLIFDEAHNAKKDHPYARADSPHRIVKDFYLKDGNAKRPKIFGMTASPVDAKVDVVKAARNLETLLNSQIATASNLSLLRQSVPRPNEEVWGYDRLDQPFETRLYKELRSRFGDLRALEKLFTFSLKASSNLGAWCADWVWSYALTEESLPKLEGRAARTAMGNLPIAKIVRPEAEIQRIREASEIIRSHKFGDPAVRPELLSPKVRRLHHELLKYFERHTDTKCIVFTEQRHTARILCDLFLGLEPSIFGQEY
;
A
#
# COMPACT_ATOMS: atom_id res chain seq x y z
N MET A 1 6.37 18.45 33.80
CA MET A 1 6.65 17.00 33.66
C MET A 1 7.06 16.34 34.97
N GLU A 2 6.93 17.02 36.11
CA GLU A 2 7.48 16.59 37.42
C GLU A 2 6.94 15.25 37.95
N ASN A 3 5.75 14.82 37.52
CA ASN A 3 5.14 13.54 37.92
C ASN A 3 5.54 12.37 37.01
N ILE A 4 6.40 12.59 36.02
CA ILE A 4 6.82 11.58 35.05
C ILE A 4 8.32 11.36 35.24
N ASN A 5 8.72 10.11 35.46
CA ASN A 5 10.12 9.74 35.63
C ASN A 5 10.79 9.28 34.32
N LEU A 6 10.00 8.72 33.38
CA LEU A 6 10.50 8.15 32.12
C LEU A 6 9.54 8.44 30.96
N LEU A 7 10.08 8.89 29.84
CA LEU A 7 9.39 9.01 28.55
C LEU A 7 9.98 8.01 27.57
N ILE A 8 9.12 7.19 26.97
CA ILE A 8 9.51 6.19 25.98
C ILE A 8 9.02 6.64 24.60
N PHE A 9 9.92 6.72 23.63
CA PHE A 9 9.59 6.99 22.23
C PHE A 9 9.85 5.73 21.41
N ASP A 10 8.78 5.20 20.83
CA ASP A 10 8.90 4.17 19.79
C ASP A 10 9.12 4.85 18.43
N GLU A 11 9.87 4.19 17.55
CA GLU A 11 10.33 4.74 16.28
C GLU A 11 10.94 6.15 16.42
N ALA A 12 11.86 6.30 17.37
CA ALA A 12 12.43 7.59 17.78
C ALA A 12 13.03 8.41 16.62
N HIS A 13 13.47 7.75 15.53
CA HIS A 13 13.96 8.41 14.32
C HIS A 13 12.92 9.30 13.61
N ASN A 14 11.64 9.13 13.92
CA ASN A 14 10.56 9.99 13.47
C ASN A 14 10.51 11.34 14.20
N ALA A 15 11.25 11.52 15.30
CA ALA A 15 11.41 12.81 15.97
C ALA A 15 12.24 13.78 15.12
N LYS A 16 11.66 14.23 14.00
CA LYS A 16 12.20 15.22 13.08
C LYS A 16 11.02 15.89 12.36
N LYS A 17 11.25 17.09 11.81
CA LYS A 17 10.27 17.80 10.98
C LYS A 17 8.89 17.92 11.65
N ASP A 18 7.85 17.42 10.98
CA ASP A 18 6.42 17.58 11.28
C ASP A 18 5.85 16.56 12.28
N HIS A 19 6.71 15.77 12.93
CA HIS A 19 6.23 14.75 13.86
C HIS A 19 5.77 15.36 15.21
N PRO A 20 4.70 14.86 15.83
CA PRO A 20 4.24 15.30 17.17
C PRO A 20 5.31 15.24 18.26
N TYR A 21 6.39 14.48 18.05
CA TYR A 21 7.53 14.42 18.97
C TYR A 21 8.39 15.69 18.98
N ALA A 22 8.45 16.44 17.86
CA ALA A 22 9.59 17.31 17.55
C ALA A 22 9.27 18.68 16.94
N ARG A 23 8.03 18.94 16.52
CA ARG A 23 7.72 20.00 15.55
C ARG A 23 8.24 21.42 15.84
N ALA A 24 8.47 22.18 14.77
CA ALA A 24 8.69 23.64 14.60
C ALA A 24 7.48 24.56 14.83
N ASP A 25 6.29 24.03 14.53
CA ASP A 25 5.07 24.73 14.14
C ASP A 25 3.77 23.99 14.57
N SER A 26 3.88 22.85 15.27
CA SER A 26 2.74 22.16 15.89
C SER A 26 2.33 22.80 17.20
N PRO A 27 1.02 22.82 17.54
CA PRO A 27 0.50 23.26 18.83
C PRO A 27 0.73 22.28 20.00
N HIS A 28 1.22 21.06 19.73
CA HIS A 28 1.52 20.05 20.76
C HIS A 28 2.89 19.40 20.51
N ARG A 29 3.90 19.73 21.34
CA ARG A 29 5.27 19.19 21.29
C ARG A 29 5.67 18.66 22.65
N ILE A 30 5.76 17.35 22.80
CA ILE A 30 6.16 16.72 24.07
C ILE A 30 7.53 17.26 24.53
N VAL A 31 8.50 17.32 23.62
CA VAL A 31 9.86 17.77 23.94
C VAL A 31 9.93 19.29 24.13
N LYS A 32 9.47 20.08 23.16
CA LYS A 32 9.64 21.54 23.22
C LYS A 32 8.69 22.22 24.22
N ASP A 33 7.43 21.78 24.27
CA ASP A 33 6.40 22.50 25.04
C ASP A 33 6.34 22.09 26.51
N PHE A 34 6.88 20.92 26.85
CA PHE A 34 6.80 20.35 28.20
C PHE A 34 8.16 19.92 28.76
N TYR A 35 8.99 19.22 27.98
CA TYR A 35 10.28 18.73 28.48
C TYR A 35 11.34 19.84 28.65
N LEU A 36 11.51 20.70 27.65
CA LEU A 36 12.54 21.76 27.67
C LEU A 36 12.19 22.94 28.58
N LYS A 37 10.89 23.16 28.87
CA LYS A 37 10.44 24.24 29.76
C LYS A 37 10.78 23.98 31.22
N ASP A 38 10.83 22.72 31.62
CA ASP A 38 11.21 22.34 32.98
C ASP A 38 12.73 22.46 33.16
N GLY A 39 13.16 22.93 34.33
CA GLY A 39 14.58 22.94 34.70
C GLY A 39 15.16 21.53 34.74
N ASN A 40 16.47 21.38 34.49
CA ASN A 40 17.12 20.07 34.31
C ASN A 40 16.80 19.03 35.40
N ALA A 41 16.64 19.45 36.66
CA ALA A 41 16.33 18.55 37.79
C ALA A 41 14.91 17.93 37.75
N LYS A 42 14.00 18.49 36.94
CA LYS A 42 12.58 18.14 36.88
C LYS A 42 12.22 17.36 35.62
N ARG A 43 13.20 17.04 34.79
CA ARG A 43 13.01 16.38 33.50
C ARG A 43 12.97 14.85 33.67
N PRO A 44 11.98 14.15 33.09
CA PRO A 44 12.03 12.70 32.99
C PRO A 44 13.27 12.23 32.23
N LYS A 45 13.67 10.98 32.42
CA LYS A 45 14.61 10.32 31.50
C LYS A 45 13.91 10.05 30.17
N ILE A 46 14.64 10.10 29.07
CA ILE A 46 14.13 9.75 27.74
C ILE A 46 14.78 8.44 27.30
N PHE A 47 13.96 7.49 26.87
CA PHE A 47 14.38 6.23 26.25
C PHE A 47 13.75 6.12 24.86
N GLY A 48 14.57 6.19 23.81
CA GLY A 48 14.13 6.05 22.43
C GLY A 48 14.53 4.69 21.88
N MET A 49 13.59 3.98 21.26
CA MET A 49 13.88 2.77 20.49
C MET A 49 13.69 3.08 19.01
N THR A 50 14.60 2.59 18.18
CA THR A 50 14.47 2.68 16.72
C THR A 50 15.34 1.60 16.07
N ALA A 51 14.85 0.99 14.99
CA ALA A 51 15.64 0.03 14.21
C ALA A 51 16.74 0.73 13.40
N SER A 52 16.51 1.98 12.99
CA SER A 52 17.51 2.84 12.35
C SER A 52 17.39 4.27 12.88
N PRO A 53 18.48 4.92 13.34
CA PRO A 53 18.43 6.31 13.79
C PRO A 53 18.33 7.32 12.64
N VAL A 54 18.52 6.90 11.38
CA VAL A 54 18.65 7.81 10.24
C VAL A 54 18.02 7.26 8.96
N ASP A 55 17.44 8.17 8.15
CA ASP A 55 17.02 7.82 6.79
C ASP A 55 18.25 7.75 5.88
N ALA A 56 18.29 6.77 4.97
CA ALA A 56 19.41 6.53 4.04
C ALA A 56 19.75 7.69 3.07
N LYS A 57 18.99 8.79 3.09
CA LYS A 57 19.12 9.93 2.17
C LYS A 57 19.85 11.15 2.76
N VAL A 58 20.38 11.06 3.99
CA VAL A 58 20.99 12.19 4.71
C VAL A 58 22.36 11.81 5.27
N ASP A 59 23.22 12.80 5.50
CA ASP A 59 24.44 12.65 6.30
C ASP A 59 24.09 12.01 7.66
N VAL A 60 24.50 10.75 7.80
CA VAL A 60 24.20 9.87 8.93
C VAL A 60 24.68 10.49 10.24
N VAL A 61 25.87 11.09 10.24
CA VAL A 61 26.49 11.66 11.43
C VAL A 61 25.72 12.90 11.87
N LYS A 62 25.39 13.78 10.93
CA LYS A 62 24.64 15.00 11.21
C LYS A 62 23.24 14.68 11.75
N ALA A 63 22.54 13.74 11.13
CA ALA A 63 21.19 13.42 11.52
C ALA A 63 21.12 12.61 12.83
N ALA A 64 22.11 11.76 13.13
CA ALA A 64 22.27 11.15 14.45
C ALA A 64 22.45 12.21 15.55
N ARG A 65 23.37 13.16 15.37
CA ARG A 65 23.59 14.28 16.32
C ARG A 65 22.34 15.13 16.53
N ASN A 66 21.60 15.40 15.45
CA ASN A 66 20.35 16.16 15.54
C ASN A 66 19.30 15.42 16.39
N LEU A 67 19.19 14.10 16.21
CA LEU A 67 18.27 13.26 16.96
C LEU A 67 18.64 13.22 18.46
N GLU A 68 19.93 13.02 18.76
CA GLU A 68 20.47 13.06 20.12
C GLU A 68 20.20 14.41 20.82
N THR A 69 20.48 15.51 20.11
CA THR A 69 20.25 16.87 20.61
C THR A 69 18.77 17.13 20.86
N LEU A 70 17.91 16.73 19.92
CA LEU A 70 16.48 16.95 20.03
C LEU A 70 15.87 16.15 21.19
N LEU A 71 16.17 14.86 21.29
CA LEU A 71 15.62 13.99 22.33
C LEU A 71 16.41 14.08 23.65
N ASN A 72 17.43 14.92 23.73
CA ASN A 72 18.33 15.04 24.88
C ASN A 72 18.80 13.66 25.37
N SER A 73 19.24 12.82 24.43
CA SER A 73 19.59 11.41 24.63
C SER A 73 20.83 11.04 23.81
N GLN A 74 21.40 9.86 24.04
CA GLN A 74 22.53 9.33 23.28
C GLN A 74 22.12 8.07 22.54
N ILE A 75 22.55 7.94 21.28
CA ILE A 75 22.33 6.73 20.48
C ILE A 75 23.33 5.67 20.95
N ALA A 76 22.81 4.63 21.61
CA ALA A 76 23.59 3.44 21.94
C ALA A 76 23.29 2.34 20.92
N THR A 77 24.33 1.83 20.25
CA THR A 77 24.25 0.62 19.43
C THR A 77 24.92 -0.53 20.18
N ALA A 78 24.44 -1.76 19.98
CA ALA A 78 25.05 -2.91 20.63
C ALA A 78 26.50 -3.07 20.20
N SER A 79 27.42 -3.06 21.17
CA SER A 79 28.86 -3.15 20.95
C SER A 79 29.31 -4.48 20.35
N ASN A 80 28.51 -5.55 20.53
CA ASN A 80 28.81 -6.88 20.04
C ASN A 80 27.73 -7.39 19.08
N LEU A 81 27.86 -7.03 17.81
CA LEU A 81 26.99 -7.50 16.73
C LEU A 81 27.05 -9.03 16.55
N SER A 82 28.12 -9.69 17.00
CA SER A 82 28.29 -11.14 16.87
C SER A 82 27.34 -11.91 17.80
N LEU A 83 27.10 -11.41 19.02
CA LEU A 83 26.08 -11.97 19.93
C LEU A 83 24.66 -11.76 19.39
N LEU A 84 24.39 -10.61 18.77
CA LEU A 84 23.11 -10.35 18.08
C LEU A 84 22.90 -11.28 16.88
N ARG A 85 23.96 -11.58 16.10
CA ARG A 85 23.89 -12.50 14.96
C ARG A 85 23.63 -13.95 15.35
N GLN A 86 23.97 -14.36 16.57
CA GLN A 86 23.62 -15.68 17.10
C GLN A 86 22.11 -15.79 17.41
N SER A 87 21.48 -14.68 17.81
CA SER A 87 20.07 -14.62 18.17
C SER A 87 19.13 -14.22 17.02
N VAL A 88 19.66 -13.55 15.99
CA VAL A 88 18.90 -13.10 14.81
C VAL A 88 19.66 -13.52 13.54
N PRO A 89 19.25 -14.61 12.87
CA PRO A 89 19.86 -15.02 11.62
C PRO A 89 19.62 -13.94 10.55
N ARG A 90 20.68 -13.60 9.81
CA ARG A 90 20.57 -12.65 8.71
C ARG A 90 19.81 -13.32 7.56
N PRO A 91 18.77 -12.68 6.99
CA PRO A 91 18.05 -13.25 5.87
C PRO A 91 18.95 -13.31 4.62
N ASN A 92 18.72 -14.32 3.78
CA ASN A 92 19.28 -14.37 2.43
C ASN A 92 18.51 -13.40 1.55
N GLU A 93 19.22 -12.47 0.93
CA GLU A 93 18.64 -11.52 -0.02
C GLU A 93 18.77 -12.08 -1.43
N GLU A 94 17.66 -12.17 -2.14
CA GLU A 94 17.61 -12.66 -3.52
C GLU A 94 17.04 -11.59 -4.45
N VAL A 95 17.63 -11.51 -5.65
CA VAL A 95 17.16 -10.63 -6.71
C VAL A 95 16.66 -11.48 -7.88
N TRP A 96 15.39 -11.30 -8.22
CA TRP A 96 14.74 -12.04 -9.31
C TRP A 96 14.62 -11.14 -10.54
N GLY A 97 15.36 -11.48 -11.60
CA GLY A 97 15.23 -10.84 -12.91
C GLY A 97 13.95 -11.26 -13.63
N TYR A 98 13.35 -10.33 -14.38
CA TYR A 98 12.21 -10.57 -15.27
C TYR A 98 12.33 -9.67 -16.50
N ASP A 99 11.66 -10.04 -17.58
CA ASP A 99 11.71 -9.28 -18.83
C ASP A 99 11.17 -7.86 -18.66
N ARG A 100 11.67 -6.95 -19.49
CA ARG A 100 11.22 -5.56 -19.50
C ARG A 100 9.70 -5.50 -19.73
N LEU A 101 9.03 -4.72 -18.90
CA LEU A 101 7.58 -4.51 -19.02
C LEU A 101 7.24 -3.70 -20.27
N ASP A 102 6.15 -4.09 -20.92
CA ASP A 102 5.54 -3.31 -21.99
C ASP A 102 5.02 -1.96 -21.47
N GLN A 103 4.80 -1.02 -22.39
CA GLN A 103 4.15 0.23 -22.02
C GLN A 103 2.69 -0.03 -21.60
N PRO A 104 2.12 0.80 -20.70
CA PRO A 104 0.70 0.75 -20.37
C PRO A 104 -0.18 0.74 -21.63
N PHE A 105 -1.07 -0.24 -21.72
CA PHE A 105 -1.96 -0.43 -22.87
C PHE A 105 -3.42 -0.58 -22.44
N GLU A 106 -4.32 -0.27 -23.37
CA GLU A 106 -5.77 -0.40 -23.15
C GLU A 106 -6.25 -1.79 -23.56
N THR A 107 -6.78 -2.54 -22.60
CA THR A 107 -7.46 -3.83 -22.87
C THR A 107 -8.78 -3.60 -23.62
N ARG A 108 -9.37 -4.69 -24.13
CA ARG A 108 -10.70 -4.63 -24.77
C ARG A 108 -11.75 -4.09 -23.80
N LEU A 109 -11.77 -4.61 -22.56
CA LEU A 109 -12.71 -4.17 -21.53
C LEU A 109 -12.48 -2.70 -21.14
N TYR A 110 -11.22 -2.29 -21.00
CA TYR A 110 -10.87 -0.89 -20.74
C TYR A 110 -11.45 0.05 -21.79
N LYS A 111 -11.28 -0.28 -23.08
CA LYS A 111 -11.80 0.53 -24.19
C LYS A 111 -13.32 0.63 -24.15
N GLU A 112 -14.00 -0.50 -23.91
CA GLU A 112 -15.45 -0.54 -23.78
C GLU A 112 -15.93 0.35 -22.64
N LEU A 113 -15.36 0.19 -21.44
CA LEU A 113 -15.71 1.00 -20.28
C LEU A 113 -15.38 2.49 -20.49
N ARG A 114 -14.22 2.80 -21.06
CA ARG A 114 -13.78 4.18 -21.30
C ARG A 114 -14.69 4.90 -22.30
N SER A 115 -15.13 4.20 -23.35
CA SER A 115 -16.04 4.77 -24.36
C SER A 115 -17.40 5.16 -23.78
N ARG A 116 -17.89 4.42 -22.78
CA ARG A 116 -19.22 4.63 -22.18
C ARG A 116 -19.21 5.40 -20.87
N PHE A 117 -18.11 5.36 -20.11
CA PHE A 117 -18.04 5.83 -18.73
C PHE A 117 -16.76 6.60 -18.39
N GLY A 118 -15.92 6.91 -19.38
CA GLY A 118 -14.64 7.59 -19.16
C GLY A 118 -14.76 9.01 -18.60
N ASP A 119 -15.92 9.63 -18.71
CA ASP A 119 -16.27 10.94 -18.14
C ASP A 119 -16.69 10.86 -16.66
N LEU A 120 -16.97 9.67 -16.13
CA LEU A 120 -17.37 9.50 -14.73
C LEU A 120 -16.16 9.67 -13.81
N ARG A 121 -16.08 10.83 -13.14
CA ARG A 121 -15.05 11.14 -12.13
C ARG A 121 -14.96 10.13 -10.99
N ALA A 122 -16.06 9.44 -10.67
CA ALA A 122 -16.07 8.37 -9.69
C ALA A 122 -15.12 7.21 -10.08
N LEU A 123 -14.96 6.94 -11.39
CA LEU A 123 -14.17 5.85 -11.96
C LEU A 123 -12.75 6.25 -12.39
N GLU A 124 -12.41 7.55 -12.40
CA GLU A 124 -11.12 8.07 -12.87
C GLU A 124 -9.90 7.36 -12.24
N LYS A 125 -9.94 7.12 -10.92
CA LYS A 125 -8.87 6.42 -10.20
C LYS A 125 -8.76 4.95 -10.62
N LEU A 126 -9.88 4.32 -10.97
CA LEU A 126 -9.91 2.93 -11.45
C LEU A 126 -9.38 2.84 -12.88
N PHE A 127 -9.72 3.79 -13.76
CA PHE A 127 -9.14 3.87 -15.10
C PHE A 127 -7.62 4.08 -15.03
N THR A 128 -7.16 4.99 -14.17
CA THR A 128 -5.72 5.22 -13.96
C THR A 128 -5.02 3.95 -13.46
N PHE A 129 -5.63 3.27 -12.50
CA PHE A 129 -5.12 2.00 -11.97
C PHE A 129 -5.04 0.93 -13.06
N SER A 130 -6.16 0.67 -13.75
CA SER A 130 -6.30 -0.38 -14.76
C SER A 130 -5.28 -0.21 -15.89
N LEU A 131 -5.10 1.02 -16.37
CA LEU A 131 -4.09 1.32 -17.39
C LEU A 131 -2.66 1.07 -16.88
N LYS A 132 -2.32 1.49 -15.65
CA LYS A 132 -0.99 1.20 -15.08
C LYS A 132 -0.79 -0.30 -14.82
N ALA A 133 -1.85 -1.01 -14.45
CA ALA A 133 -1.84 -2.43 -14.16
C ALA A 133 -1.61 -3.29 -15.42
N SER A 134 -2.06 -2.85 -16.60
CA SER A 134 -1.86 -3.64 -17.83
C SER A 134 -0.39 -3.89 -18.15
N SER A 135 0.46 -2.90 -17.90
CA SER A 135 1.93 -3.03 -17.98
C SER A 135 2.51 -3.81 -16.78
N ASN A 136 2.18 -3.40 -15.55
CA ASN A 136 2.86 -3.94 -14.35
C ASN A 136 2.43 -5.35 -13.96
N LEU A 137 1.16 -5.68 -14.19
CA LEU A 137 0.52 -6.90 -13.71
C LEU A 137 -0.03 -7.78 -14.85
N GLY A 138 -0.27 -7.20 -16.03
CA GLY A 138 -0.83 -7.89 -17.19
C GLY A 138 -2.30 -7.54 -17.44
N ALA A 139 -2.80 -7.93 -18.61
CA ALA A 139 -4.16 -7.65 -19.07
C ALA A 139 -5.23 -8.21 -18.13
N TRP A 140 -5.05 -9.43 -17.61
CA TRP A 140 -6.03 -10.03 -16.70
C TRP A 140 -6.18 -9.20 -15.43
N CYS A 141 -5.06 -8.84 -14.79
CA CYS A 141 -5.05 -8.02 -13.58
C CYS A 141 -5.64 -6.62 -13.82
N ALA A 142 -5.38 -6.04 -15.00
CA ALA A 142 -5.92 -4.75 -15.39
C ALA A 142 -7.45 -4.76 -15.51
N ASP A 143 -8.02 -5.89 -15.94
CA ASP A 143 -9.46 -6.07 -16.06
C ASP A 143 -10.09 -6.53 -14.73
N TRP A 144 -9.39 -7.35 -13.95
CA TRP A 144 -9.88 -7.90 -12.68
C TRP A 144 -10.18 -6.81 -11.64
N VAL A 145 -9.53 -5.65 -11.70
CA VAL A 145 -9.85 -4.52 -10.80
C VAL A 145 -11.34 -4.15 -10.83
N TRP A 146 -11.98 -4.28 -11.99
CA TRP A 146 -13.37 -3.92 -12.17
C TRP A 146 -14.32 -4.90 -11.47
N SER A 147 -13.91 -6.18 -11.34
CA SER A 147 -14.72 -7.25 -10.77
C SER A 147 -15.10 -7.02 -9.31
N TYR A 148 -14.21 -6.41 -8.51
CA TYR A 148 -14.51 -6.04 -7.12
C TYR A 148 -14.88 -4.56 -6.97
N ALA A 149 -14.43 -3.68 -7.89
CA ALA A 149 -14.70 -2.25 -7.79
C ALA A 149 -16.16 -1.91 -8.13
N LEU A 150 -16.83 -2.73 -8.95
CA LEU A 150 -18.22 -2.56 -9.36
C LEU A 150 -19.13 -3.68 -8.81
N THR A 151 -18.86 -4.16 -7.59
CA THR A 151 -19.70 -5.13 -6.88
C THR A 151 -20.82 -4.46 -6.11
N GLU A 152 -21.89 -5.20 -5.80
CA GLU A 152 -22.99 -4.69 -4.96
C GLU A 152 -22.50 -4.13 -3.61
N GLU A 153 -21.41 -4.64 -3.05
CA GLU A 153 -20.81 -4.13 -1.81
C GLU A 153 -20.08 -2.80 -2.00
N SER A 154 -19.41 -2.58 -3.15
CA SER A 154 -18.65 -1.37 -3.44
C SER A 154 -19.48 -0.28 -4.12
N LEU A 155 -20.61 -0.65 -4.74
CA LEU A 155 -21.52 0.25 -5.45
C LEU A 155 -22.00 1.43 -4.59
N PRO A 156 -22.48 1.26 -3.34
CA PRO A 156 -22.96 2.38 -2.53
C PRO A 156 -21.89 3.46 -2.29
N LYS A 157 -20.62 3.07 -2.15
CA LYS A 157 -19.49 4.00 -1.97
C LYS A 157 -19.19 4.78 -3.26
N LEU A 158 -19.31 4.14 -4.42
CA LEU A 158 -19.13 4.76 -5.72
C LEU A 158 -20.29 5.67 -6.07
N GLU A 159 -21.54 5.22 -5.86
CA GLU A 159 -22.76 6.01 -6.01
C GLU A 159 -22.70 7.28 -5.13
N GLY A 160 -22.33 7.14 -3.84
CA GLY A 160 -22.14 8.27 -2.95
C GLY A 160 -20.98 9.21 -3.34
N ARG A 161 -19.98 8.73 -4.07
CA ARG A 161 -18.92 9.59 -4.62
C ARG A 161 -19.39 10.33 -5.88
N ALA A 162 -20.14 9.66 -6.75
CA ALA A 162 -20.76 10.24 -7.93
C ALA A 162 -21.72 11.37 -7.52
N ALA A 163 -22.65 11.10 -6.60
CA ALA A 163 -23.59 12.09 -6.08
C ALA A 163 -22.90 13.33 -5.50
N ARG A 164 -21.85 13.15 -4.69
CA ARG A 164 -21.05 14.27 -4.16
C ARG A 164 -20.33 15.06 -5.25
N THR A 165 -19.85 14.38 -6.29
CA THR A 165 -19.13 15.03 -7.39
C THR A 165 -20.07 15.83 -8.29
N ALA A 166 -21.27 15.30 -8.55
CA ALA A 166 -22.34 15.99 -9.27
C ALA A 166 -22.81 17.25 -8.52
N MET A 167 -22.89 17.20 -7.18
CA MET A 167 -23.26 18.36 -6.35
C MET A 167 -22.13 19.40 -6.20
N GLY A 168 -20.87 19.01 -6.39
CA GLY A 168 -19.71 19.77 -5.91
C GLY A 168 -19.10 20.81 -6.85
N ASN A 169 -19.67 21.15 -8.02
CA ASN A 169 -18.96 22.04 -8.95
C ASN A 169 -19.74 22.77 -10.08
N LEU A 170 -21.06 22.99 -9.98
CA LEU A 170 -21.79 23.68 -11.07
C LEU A 170 -22.79 24.75 -10.54
N PRO A 171 -22.92 25.90 -11.24
CA PRO A 171 -24.03 26.81 -11.05
C PRO A 171 -25.36 26.06 -11.25
N ILE A 172 -26.40 26.53 -10.56
CA ILE A 172 -27.77 25.96 -10.42
C ILE A 172 -28.42 25.48 -11.74
N ALA A 173 -27.88 25.84 -12.91
CA ALA A 173 -28.37 25.49 -14.24
C ALA A 173 -27.89 24.13 -14.83
N LYS A 174 -26.95 23.40 -14.20
CA LYS A 174 -26.56 22.04 -14.63
C LYS A 174 -26.65 21.06 -13.46
N ILE A 175 -27.87 20.77 -13.01
CA ILE A 175 -28.12 19.58 -12.20
C ILE A 175 -27.92 18.37 -13.14
N VAL A 176 -26.69 17.86 -13.23
CA VAL A 176 -26.51 16.46 -13.62
C VAL A 176 -27.21 15.68 -12.50
N ARG A 177 -28.35 15.06 -12.83
CA ARG A 177 -29.14 14.30 -11.87
C ARG A 177 -28.22 13.22 -11.29
N PRO A 178 -27.93 13.21 -9.98
CA PRO A 178 -27.15 12.15 -9.34
C PRO A 178 -27.63 10.75 -9.75
N GLU A 179 -28.93 10.61 -9.99
CA GLU A 179 -29.59 9.39 -10.46
C GLU A 179 -29.06 8.91 -11.82
N ALA A 180 -28.72 9.81 -12.74
CA ALA A 180 -28.20 9.45 -14.06
C ALA A 180 -26.76 8.93 -13.99
N GLU A 181 -25.89 9.52 -13.15
CA GLU A 181 -24.54 8.98 -12.94
C GLU A 181 -24.58 7.64 -12.20
N ILE A 182 -25.47 7.52 -11.20
CA ILE A 182 -25.70 6.27 -10.47
C ILE A 182 -26.15 5.16 -11.44
N GLN A 183 -27.10 5.46 -12.33
CA GLN A 183 -27.58 4.49 -13.32
C GLN A 183 -26.45 4.04 -14.26
N ARG A 184 -25.59 4.97 -14.70
CA ARG A 184 -24.42 4.62 -15.53
C ARG A 184 -23.40 3.76 -14.79
N ILE A 185 -23.21 3.96 -13.48
CA ILE A 185 -22.36 3.08 -12.66
C ILE A 185 -22.96 1.66 -12.59
N ARG A 186 -24.29 1.54 -12.49
CA ARG A 186 -24.97 0.23 -12.52
C ARG A 186 -24.85 -0.46 -13.88
N GLU A 187 -24.96 0.28 -14.98
CA GLU A 187 -24.71 -0.24 -16.32
C GLU A 187 -23.26 -0.74 -16.48
N ALA A 188 -22.28 -0.02 -15.93
CA ALA A 188 -20.90 -0.47 -15.89
C ALA A 188 -20.77 -1.79 -15.10
N SER A 189 -21.44 -1.91 -13.95
CA SER A 189 -21.47 -3.15 -13.15
C SER A 189 -22.05 -4.34 -13.94
N GLU A 190 -23.10 -4.12 -14.74
CA GLU A 190 -23.68 -5.18 -15.59
C GLU A 190 -22.71 -5.66 -16.67
N ILE A 191 -21.97 -4.74 -17.30
CA ILE A 191 -20.94 -5.09 -18.28
C ILE A 191 -19.87 -5.98 -17.63
N ILE A 192 -19.45 -5.66 -16.40
CA ILE A 192 -18.49 -6.49 -15.67
C ILE A 192 -19.07 -7.87 -15.33
N ARG A 193 -20.32 -7.95 -14.89
CA ARG A 193 -20.96 -9.22 -14.53
C ARG A 193 -21.09 -10.18 -15.72
N SER A 194 -21.36 -9.62 -16.90
CA SER A 194 -21.45 -10.39 -18.15
C SER A 194 -20.10 -10.64 -18.82
N HIS A 195 -19.02 -10.00 -18.35
CA HIS A 195 -17.69 -10.14 -18.93
C HIS A 195 -17.06 -11.49 -18.57
N LYS A 196 -16.59 -12.21 -19.60
CA LYS A 196 -15.81 -13.44 -19.41
C LYS A 196 -14.33 -13.11 -19.35
N PHE A 197 -13.79 -13.09 -18.14
CA PHE A 197 -12.36 -12.96 -17.93
C PHE A 197 -11.61 -14.14 -18.55
N GLY A 198 -10.41 -13.87 -19.06
CA GLY A 198 -9.52 -14.93 -19.50
C GLY A 198 -9.05 -15.80 -18.33
N ASP A 199 -8.58 -17.01 -18.63
CA ASP A 199 -7.96 -17.89 -17.65
C ASP A 199 -6.43 -17.75 -17.72
N PRO A 200 -5.77 -17.18 -16.69
CA PRO A 200 -4.31 -17.05 -16.65
C PRO A 200 -3.56 -18.38 -16.52
N ALA A 201 -4.21 -19.47 -16.08
CA ALA A 201 -3.60 -20.80 -16.04
C ALA A 201 -3.44 -21.38 -17.45
N VAL A 202 -4.43 -21.15 -18.31
CA VAL A 202 -4.41 -21.58 -19.73
C VAL A 202 -3.62 -20.60 -20.61
N ARG A 203 -3.68 -19.31 -20.29
CA ARG A 203 -3.02 -18.23 -21.06
C ARG A 203 -2.14 -17.36 -20.17
N PRO A 204 -0.90 -17.81 -19.87
CA PRO A 204 0.04 -17.06 -19.05
C PRO A 204 0.40 -15.68 -19.62
N GLU A 205 0.26 -15.46 -20.92
CA GLU A 205 0.47 -14.18 -21.60
C GLU A 205 -0.49 -13.07 -21.13
N LEU A 206 -1.59 -13.42 -20.45
CA LEU A 206 -2.47 -12.46 -19.80
C LEU A 206 -1.82 -11.79 -18.57
N LEU A 207 -0.69 -12.32 -18.09
CA LEU A 207 0.07 -11.83 -16.95
C LEU A 207 1.39 -11.19 -17.41
N SER A 208 1.80 -10.11 -16.73
CA SER A 208 3.09 -9.50 -17.01
C SER A 208 4.25 -10.46 -16.68
N PRO A 209 5.42 -10.30 -17.32
CA PRO A 209 6.62 -11.07 -16.95
C PRO A 209 6.94 -11.00 -15.45
N LYS A 210 6.68 -9.84 -14.81
CA LYS A 210 6.86 -9.62 -13.39
C LYS A 210 5.96 -10.51 -12.53
N VAL A 211 4.67 -10.61 -12.86
CA VAL A 211 3.72 -11.44 -12.11
C VAL A 211 3.99 -12.92 -12.33
N ARG A 212 4.31 -13.33 -13.58
CA ARG A 212 4.72 -14.71 -13.88
C ARG A 212 5.97 -15.10 -13.09
N ARG A 213 6.97 -14.22 -13.01
CA ARG A 213 8.18 -14.46 -12.22
C ARG A 213 7.86 -14.59 -10.73
N LEU A 214 7.05 -13.68 -10.18
CA LEU A 214 6.64 -13.76 -8.78
C LEU A 214 5.94 -15.09 -8.47
N HIS A 215 4.95 -15.47 -9.29
CA HIS A 215 4.23 -16.73 -9.12
C HIS A 215 5.17 -17.95 -9.16
N HIS A 216 6.05 -18.00 -10.17
CA HIS A 216 7.01 -19.09 -10.33
C HIS A 216 7.95 -19.24 -9.13
N GLU A 217 8.47 -18.14 -8.59
CA GLU A 217 9.37 -18.20 -7.44
C GLU A 217 8.63 -18.58 -6.15
N LEU A 218 7.43 -18.05 -5.94
CA LEU A 218 6.60 -18.44 -4.78
C LEU A 218 6.28 -19.94 -4.83
N LEU A 219 5.91 -20.50 -5.98
CA LEU A 219 5.62 -21.92 -6.12
C LEU A 219 6.77 -22.81 -5.64
N LYS A 220 8.04 -22.46 -5.91
CA LYS A 220 9.19 -23.26 -5.43
C LYS A 220 9.24 -23.42 -3.90
N TYR A 221 8.73 -22.45 -3.16
CA TYR A 221 8.68 -22.48 -1.70
C TYR A 221 7.42 -23.16 -1.15
N PHE A 222 6.33 -23.15 -1.92
CA PHE A 222 5.01 -23.59 -1.47
C PHE A 222 4.48 -24.88 -2.12
N GLU A 223 5.17 -25.42 -3.13
CA GLU A 223 4.86 -26.72 -3.76
C GLU A 223 4.89 -27.89 -2.76
N ARG A 224 5.57 -27.73 -1.62
CA ARG A 224 5.58 -28.68 -0.52
C ARG A 224 4.92 -28.05 0.71
N HIS A 225 4.18 -28.84 1.47
CA HIS A 225 3.67 -28.40 2.78
C HIS A 225 4.84 -28.00 3.67
N THR A 226 4.89 -26.72 4.00
CA THR A 226 5.86 -26.14 4.93
C THR A 226 5.11 -25.22 5.89
N ASP A 227 5.66 -25.00 7.09
CA ASP A 227 5.20 -23.96 8.02
C ASP A 227 5.61 -22.53 7.56
N THR A 228 6.04 -22.39 6.30
CA THR A 228 6.54 -21.13 5.75
C THR A 228 5.40 -20.13 5.60
N LYS A 229 5.66 -18.88 6.01
CA LYS A 229 4.75 -17.75 5.82
C LYS A 229 5.42 -16.77 4.87
N CYS A 230 4.68 -16.26 3.89
CA CYS A 230 5.15 -15.23 2.97
C CYS A 230 4.28 -13.98 3.05
N ILE A 231 4.91 -12.81 2.97
CA ILE A 231 4.24 -11.52 2.83
C ILE A 231 4.75 -10.88 1.53
N VAL A 232 3.83 -10.60 0.60
CA VAL A 232 4.12 -9.87 -0.63
C VAL A 232 3.77 -8.40 -0.42
N PHE A 233 4.80 -7.53 -0.42
CA PHE A 233 4.59 -6.09 -0.34
C PHE A 233 4.18 -5.51 -1.69
N THR A 234 3.13 -4.69 -1.70
CA THR A 234 2.63 -4.01 -2.90
C THR A 234 2.40 -2.53 -2.62
N GLU A 235 2.56 -1.68 -3.64
CA GLU A 235 2.37 -0.23 -3.50
C GLU A 235 0.90 0.17 -3.30
N GLN A 236 -0.04 -0.66 -3.74
CA GLN A 236 -1.46 -0.31 -3.82
C GLN A 236 -2.33 -1.48 -3.37
N ARG A 237 -3.37 -1.18 -2.56
CA ARG A 237 -4.31 -2.18 -2.03
C ARG A 237 -4.98 -3.03 -3.12
N HIS A 238 -5.27 -2.42 -4.28
CA HIS A 238 -5.83 -3.13 -5.43
C HIS A 238 -4.89 -4.24 -5.92
N THR A 239 -3.59 -3.95 -6.03
CA THR A 239 -2.58 -4.94 -6.41
C THR A 239 -2.55 -6.13 -5.44
N ALA A 240 -2.56 -5.87 -4.12
CA ALA A 240 -2.59 -6.95 -3.12
C ALA A 240 -3.82 -7.86 -3.30
N ARG A 241 -5.00 -7.28 -3.47
CA ARG A 241 -6.24 -8.04 -3.65
C ARG A 241 -6.23 -8.85 -4.95
N ILE A 242 -5.84 -8.24 -6.06
CA ILE A 242 -5.78 -8.92 -7.37
C ILE A 242 -4.79 -10.09 -7.33
N LEU A 243 -3.60 -9.90 -6.74
CA LEU A 243 -2.62 -10.98 -6.65
C LEU A 243 -3.10 -12.12 -5.75
N CYS A 244 -3.81 -11.81 -4.67
CA CYS A 244 -4.45 -12.82 -3.82
C CYS A 244 -5.45 -13.66 -4.62
N ASP A 245 -6.41 -13.01 -5.30
CA ASP A 245 -7.42 -13.70 -6.10
C ASP A 245 -6.78 -14.51 -7.24
N LEU A 246 -5.77 -13.93 -7.92
CA LEU A 246 -5.04 -14.59 -9.00
C LEU A 246 -4.36 -15.86 -8.53
N PHE A 247 -3.60 -15.80 -7.44
CA PHE A 247 -2.82 -16.96 -6.98
C PHE A 247 -3.72 -18.05 -6.41
N LEU A 248 -4.82 -17.69 -5.73
CA LEU A 248 -5.84 -18.66 -5.33
C LEU A 248 -6.50 -19.34 -6.53
N GLY A 249 -6.71 -18.62 -7.64
CA GLY A 249 -7.28 -19.17 -8.86
C GLY A 249 -6.29 -19.98 -9.73
N LEU A 250 -4.99 -19.77 -9.55
CA LEU A 250 -3.92 -20.50 -10.25
C LEU A 250 -3.52 -21.79 -9.54
N GLU A 251 -3.86 -21.96 -8.26
CA GLU A 251 -3.67 -23.23 -7.59
C GLU A 251 -4.54 -24.30 -8.27
N PRO A 252 -3.95 -25.44 -8.68
CA PRO A 252 -4.74 -26.64 -8.95
C PRO A 252 -5.64 -26.87 -7.75
N SER A 253 -6.85 -27.37 -7.94
CA SER A 253 -7.79 -27.73 -6.88
C SER A 253 -7.17 -28.78 -5.95
N ILE A 254 -6.29 -28.37 -5.03
CA ILE A 254 -5.76 -29.20 -3.94
C ILE A 254 -6.80 -29.27 -2.82
N PHE A 255 -7.79 -28.37 -2.81
CA PHE A 255 -8.98 -28.42 -1.96
C PHE A 255 -10.16 -29.18 -2.60
N GLY A 256 -9.82 -30.28 -3.28
CA GLY A 256 -10.78 -31.23 -3.83
C GLY A 256 -10.66 -32.60 -3.14
N GLN A 257 -10.56 -32.67 -1.81
CA GLN A 257 -10.94 -33.85 -1.02
C GLN A 257 -10.98 -33.52 0.49
N GLU A 258 -12.18 -33.69 1.05
CA GLU A 258 -12.54 -34.00 2.45
C GLU A 258 -11.93 -33.16 3.60
N TYR A 259 -12.79 -32.41 4.31
CA TYR A 259 -13.36 -32.79 5.61
C TYR A 259 -14.69 -32.07 5.85
#